data_AF-A0A941SI84-F1
#
_entry.id   AF-A0A941SI84-F1
#
_cell.length_a   1.000
_cell.length_b   1.000
_cell.length_c   1.000
_cell.angle_alpha   90.00
_cell.angle_beta   90.00
_cell.angle_gamma   90.00
#
_symmetry.space_group_name_H-M   'P 1'
#
loop_
_entity.id
_entity.type
_entity.pdbx_description
1 polymer ?
#
loop_
_entity_poly.entity_id
_entity_poly.type
_entity_poly.pdbx_seq_one_letter_code
_entity_poly.pdbx_strand_id
1 'polypeptide(L)' 'MKIRQITPVIGAELSDVSLGDAARDAGLFAEIRALLLRHRVLFLRDQDITRAEHVAFARR' A
#
# COMPACT_ATOMS: atom_id res chain seq x y z
N MET A 1 -3.06 2.80 -9.80
CA MET A 1 -2.19 1.82 -9.11
C MET A 1 -1.66 0.78 -10.09
N LYS A 2 -0.35 0.53 -10.07
CA LYS A 2 0.32 -0.56 -10.79
C LYS A 2 0.93 -1.54 -9.79
N ILE A 3 0.92 -2.84 -10.13
CA ILE A 3 1.42 -3.91 -9.26
C ILE A 3 2.55 -4.64 -9.98
N ARG A 4 3.76 -4.64 -9.40
CA ARG A 4 4.91 -5.37 -9.91
C ARG A 4 5.32 -6.45 -8.92
N GLN A 5 5.08 -7.70 -9.26
CA GLN A 5 5.55 -8.83 -8.44
C GLN A 5 7.09 -8.88 -8.45
N ILE A 6 7.69 -9.04 -7.27
CA ILE A 6 9.15 -9.00 -7.11
C ILE A 6 9.75 -10.41 -7.15
N THR A 7 9.11 -11.38 -6.50
CA THR A 7 9.53 -12.79 -6.55
C THR A 7 8.33 -13.70 -6.86
N PRO A 8 8.54 -14.93 -7.35
CA PRO A 8 7.44 -15.85 -7.66
C PRO A 8 6.54 -16.19 -6.46
N VAL A 9 7.06 -16.08 -5.22
CA VAL A 9 6.39 -16.55 -4.01
C VAL A 9 5.87 -15.41 -3.12
N ILE A 10 6.61 -14.29 -3.05
CA ILE A 10 6.33 -13.22 -2.09
C ILE A 10 6.78 -11.85 -2.61
N GLY A 11 6.04 -10.82 -2.23
CA GLY A 11 6.41 -9.43 -2.47
C GLY A 11 5.89 -8.85 -3.78
N ALA A 12 5.29 -7.66 -3.66
CA ALA A 12 4.95 -6.82 -4.79
C ALA A 12 5.29 -5.36 -4.49
N GLU A 13 5.70 -4.62 -5.51
CA GLU A 13 5.81 -3.16 -5.46
C GLU A 13 4.55 -2.52 -6.03
N LEU A 14 4.01 -1.54 -5.32
CA LEU A 14 2.87 -0.75 -5.77
C LEU A 14 3.36 0.63 -6.22
N SER A 15 2.96 1.02 -7.43
CA SER A 15 3.26 2.32 -8.04
C SER A 15 1.98 3.09 -8.32
N ASP A 16 2.11 4.42 -8.52
CA ASP A 16 0.98 5.32 -8.79
C ASP A 16 -0.11 5.24 -7.69
N VAL A 17 0.34 5.19 -6.42
CA VAL A 17 -0.51 5.17 -5.22
C VAL A 17 0.19 5.82 -4.02
N SER A 18 -0.56 6.56 -3.21
CA SER A 18 -0.10 7.19 -1.96
C SER A 18 -0.77 6.55 -0.74
N LEU A 19 0.03 6.25 0.30
CA LEU A 19 -0.48 5.79 1.60
C LEU A 19 -1.29 6.88 2.32
N GLY A 20 -1.01 8.16 2.06
CA GLY A 20 -1.79 9.27 2.60
C GLY A 20 -3.22 9.28 2.08
N ASP A 21 -3.40 8.99 0.78
CA ASP A 21 -4.73 8.87 0.18
C ASP A 21 -5.45 7.62 0.69
N ALA A 22 -4.73 6.48 0.75
CA ALA A 22 -5.26 5.25 1.30
C ALA A 22 -5.63 5.33 2.78
N ALA A 23 -5.05 6.27 3.55
CA ALA A 23 -5.47 6.51 4.92
C ALA A 23 -6.88 7.10 5.02
N ARG A 24 -7.35 7.80 3.97
CA ARG A 24 -8.64 8.53 3.92
C ARG A 24 -9.68 7.85 3.03
N ASP A 25 -9.24 7.08 2.05
CA ASP A 25 -10.09 6.33 1.13
C ASP A 25 -10.25 4.88 1.60
N ALA A 26 -11.49 4.43 1.80
CA ALA A 26 -11.78 3.06 2.23
C ALA A 26 -11.67 2.02 1.10
N GLY A 27 -12.00 2.39 -0.14
CA GLY A 27 -11.89 1.52 -1.30
C GLY A 27 -10.43 1.24 -1.63
N LEU A 28 -9.61 2.30 -1.67
CA LEU A 28 -8.18 2.18 -1.92
C LEU A 28 -7.48 1.36 -0.83
N PHE A 29 -7.83 1.59 0.44
CA PHE A 29 -7.32 0.78 1.55
C PHE A 29 -7.67 -0.70 1.40
N ALA A 30 -8.93 -1.01 1.06
CA ALA A 30 -9.37 -2.38 0.88
C ALA A 30 -8.61 -3.09 -0.25
N GLU A 31 -8.31 -2.37 -1.34
CA GLU A 31 -7.53 -2.89 -2.46
C GLU A 31 -6.07 -3.19 -2.05
N ILE A 32 -5.41 -2.25 -1.38
CA ILE A 32 -4.04 -2.45 -0.85
C ILE A 32 -4.01 -3.60 0.16
N ARG A 33 -5.01 -3.71 1.04
CA ARG A 33 -5.12 -4.81 2.00
C ARG A 33 -5.29 -6.16 1.31
N ALA A 34 -6.11 -6.25 0.27
CA ALA A 34 -6.26 -7.47 -0.52
C ALA A 34 -4.93 -7.88 -1.20
N LEU A 35 -4.18 -6.92 -1.72
CA LEU A 35 -2.86 -7.14 -2.29
C LEU A 35 -1.84 -7.57 -1.23
N LEU A 36 -1.89 -7.00 -0.02
CA LEU A 36 -1.04 -7.41 1.09
C LEU A 36 -1.32 -8.86 1.47
N LEU A 37 -2.58 -9.27 1.54
CA LEU A 37 -2.95 -10.65 1.83
C LEU A 37 -2.46 -11.63 0.75
N ARG A 38 -2.52 -11.23 -0.52
CA ARG A 38 -2.04 -12.03 -1.66
C ARG A 38 -0.51 -12.14 -1.69
N HIS A 39 0.19 -11.01 -1.62
CA HIS A 39 1.63 -10.91 -1.84
C HIS A 39 2.46 -10.96 -0.55
N ARG A 40 1.80 -10.99 0.62
CA ARG A 40 2.34 -11.06 1.99
C ARG A 40 3.15 -9.83 2.45
N VAL A 41 3.82 -9.16 1.53
CA VAL A 41 4.55 -7.92 1.75
C VAL A 41 4.39 -7.01 0.54
N LEU A 42 4.24 -5.72 0.79
CA LEU A 42 4.12 -4.69 -0.23
C LEU A 42 5.21 -3.64 -0.04
N PHE A 43 5.76 -3.17 -1.15
CA PHE A 43 6.74 -2.10 -1.19
C PHE A 43 6.14 -0.89 -1.90
N LEU A 44 6.32 0.28 -1.33
CA LEU A 44 5.90 1.55 -1.91
C LEU A 44 7.11 2.49 -1.88
N ARG A 45 7.31 3.24 -2.96
CA ARG A 45 8.39 4.22 -3.10
C ARG A 45 7.80 5.62 -3.14
N ASP A 46 8.65 6.61 -2.87
CA ASP A 46 8.34 8.03 -3.02
C ASP A 46 7.08 8.48 -2.24
N GLN A 47 6.93 7.93 -1.03
CA GLN A 47 5.82 8.26 -0.14
C GLN A 47 6.13 9.53 0.67
N ASP A 48 5.82 10.69 0.09
CA ASP A 48 5.83 11.96 0.81
C ASP A 48 4.54 12.09 1.64
N ILE A 49 4.56 11.46 2.82
CA ILE A 49 3.43 11.45 3.76
C ILE A 49 3.84 12.02 5.10
N THR A 50 2.91 12.71 5.76
CA THR A 50 3.08 13.15 7.13
C THR A 50 3.10 11.96 8.09
N ARG A 51 3.70 12.17 9.28
CA ARG A 51 3.67 11.17 10.36
C ARG A 51 2.24 10.80 10.77
N ALA A 52 1.33 11.78 10.76
CA ALA A 52 -0.08 11.56 11.10
C ALA A 52 -0.76 10.64 10.07
N GLU A 53 -0.49 10.82 8.78
CA GLU A 53 -1.00 9.94 7.71
C GLU A 53 -0.44 8.53 7.81
N HIS A 54 0.86 8.39 8.11
CA HIS A 54 1.46 7.07 8.32
C HIS A 54 0.76 6.32 9.48
N VAL A 55 0.54 6.98 10.62
CA VAL A 55 -0.19 6.39 11.74
C VAL A 55 -1.66 6.10 11.36
N ALA A 56 -2.32 7.01 10.64
CA ALA A 56 -3.71 6.84 10.23
C ALA A 56 -3.89 5.64 9.30
N PHE A 57 -2.99 5.46 8.33
CA PHE A 57 -2.98 4.28 7.46
C PHE A 57 -2.80 2.99 8.25
N ALA A 58 -1.84 2.95 9.18
CA ALA A 58 -1.50 1.75 9.94
C ALA A 58 -2.54 1.34 11.01
N ARG A 59 -3.42 2.24 11.42
CA ARG A 59 -4.46 1.97 12.44
C ARG A 59 -5.74 1.32 11.89
N ARG A 60 -5.89 1.26 10.57
CA ARG A 60 -7.06 0.66 9.89
C ARG A 60 -6.82 -0.81 9.63
#